data_AF-A0A401Q7Z1-F1
#
_entry.id   AF-A0A401Q7Z1-F1
#
_cell.length_a   1.000
_cell.length_b   1.000
_cell.length_c   1.000
_cell.angle_alpha   90.00
_cell.angle_beta   90.00
_cell.angle_gamma   90.00
#
_symmetry.space_group_name_H-M   'P 1'
#
loop_
_entity.id
_entity.type
_entity.pdbx_description
1 polymer ?
#
loop_
_entity_poly.entity_id
_entity_poly.type
_entity_poly.pdbx_seq_one_letter_code
_entity_poly.pdbx_strand_id
1 'polypeptide(L)'
;LVNNTGIDWFLPWPRQALLAVAQSFLGKNPMIPTEHFENVIDHVVMVHGSVEVYSLLFLQKLRRSNYVTPKNYLDFIATYARLLDEKDQFILAQCKRLEGGLDKLKEASIQLAELNLKLAEQKVILAEKTEACEALLAEIAINTAVGKASRAGKLWVLS
;
A
#
# COMPACT_ATOMS: atom_id res chain seq x y z
N LEU A 1 -63.49 -0.34 17.23
CA LEU A 1 -62.21 -1.02 17.50
C LEU A 1 -61.53 -0.60 18.81
N VAL A 2 -62.03 0.40 19.55
CA VAL A 2 -61.32 1.03 20.69
C VAL A 2 -61.91 0.65 22.07
N ASN A 3 -62.95 -0.19 22.12
CA ASN A 3 -63.70 -0.45 23.37
C ASN A 3 -63.15 -1.62 24.22
N ASN A 4 -62.14 -2.36 23.75
CA ASN A 4 -61.56 -3.48 24.51
C ASN A 4 -60.06 -3.71 24.22
N THR A 5 -59.34 -2.64 23.87
CA THR A 5 -57.89 -2.66 23.62
C THR A 5 -57.21 -1.51 24.35
N GLY A 6 -56.15 -1.82 25.11
CA GLY A 6 -55.27 -0.80 25.68
C GLY A 6 -54.42 -0.18 24.57
N ILE A 7 -54.42 1.14 24.46
CA ILE A 7 -53.60 1.85 23.47
C ILE A 7 -52.23 2.09 24.08
N ASP A 8 -51.20 1.57 23.43
CA ASP A 8 -49.80 1.84 23.74
C ASP A 8 -49.19 2.73 22.66
N TRP A 9 -48.64 3.87 23.06
CA TRP A 9 -48.12 4.88 22.15
C TRP A 9 -46.60 4.76 22.01
N PHE A 10 -46.16 4.43 20.81
CA PHE A 10 -44.73 4.40 20.48
C PHE A 10 -44.27 5.77 19.99
N LEU A 11 -43.40 6.40 20.78
CA LEU A 11 -42.76 7.67 20.46
C LEU A 11 -41.43 7.44 19.74
N PRO A 12 -40.93 8.45 18.99
CA PRO A 12 -39.56 8.45 18.49
C PRO A 12 -38.56 8.17 19.61
N TRP A 13 -37.47 7.49 19.27
CA TRP A 13 -36.46 7.15 20.26
C TRP A 13 -35.82 8.41 20.85
N PRO A 14 -35.85 8.58 22.18
CA PRO A 14 -35.23 9.73 22.79
C PRO A 14 -33.70 9.60 22.75
N ARG A 15 -32.97 10.70 22.92
CA ARG A 15 -31.50 10.74 22.78
C ARG A 15 -30.77 9.66 23.61
N GLN A 16 -31.23 9.39 24.82
CA GLN A 16 -30.66 8.35 25.69
C GLN A 16 -30.80 6.94 25.10
N ALA A 17 -31.90 6.65 24.39
CA ALA A 17 -32.08 5.36 23.73
C ALA A 17 -31.14 5.25 22.53
N LEU A 18 -30.99 6.33 21.75
CA LEU A 18 -30.04 6.39 20.64
C LEU A 18 -28.59 6.17 21.09
N LEU A 19 -28.20 6.80 22.21
CA LEU A 19 -26.89 6.60 22.84
C LEU A 19 -26.69 5.14 23.26
N ALA A 20 -27.64 4.56 24.01
CA ALA A 20 -27.53 3.19 24.49
C ALA A 20 -27.41 2.18 23.33
N VAL A 21 -28.19 2.38 22.27
CA VAL A 21 -28.12 1.54 21.06
C VAL A 21 -26.80 1.72 20.32
N ALA A 22 -26.32 2.96 20.13
CA ALA A 22 -25.02 3.19 19.51
C ALA A 22 -23.89 2.55 20.32
N GLN A 23 -23.90 2.71 21.64
CA GLN A 23 -22.92 2.09 22.54
C GLN A 23 -22.98 0.57 22.49
N SER A 24 -24.17 -0.04 22.43
CA SER A 24 -24.29 -1.50 22.36
C SER A 24 -23.83 -2.05 21.01
N PHE A 25 -24.12 -1.35 19.91
CA PHE A 25 -23.76 -1.80 18.56
C PHE A 25 -22.28 -1.55 18.22
N LEU A 26 -21.73 -0.39 18.60
CA LEU A 26 -20.33 -0.07 18.36
C LEU A 26 -19.40 -0.65 19.43
N GLY A 27 -19.89 -0.85 20.66
CA GLY A 27 -19.23 -1.60 21.72
C GLY A 27 -17.77 -1.23 21.95
N LYS A 28 -16.96 -2.16 22.47
CA LYS A 28 -15.50 -2.02 22.50
C LYS A 28 -14.89 -2.41 21.15
N ASN A 29 -15.30 -1.74 20.06
CA ASN A 29 -14.64 -1.95 18.77
C ASN A 29 -13.15 -1.61 18.92
N PRO A 30 -12.22 -2.56 18.68
CA PRO A 30 -10.79 -2.33 18.88
C PRO A 30 -10.23 -1.25 17.94
N MET A 31 -10.93 -0.94 16.85
CA MET A 31 -10.53 0.10 15.88
C MET A 31 -10.82 1.52 16.37
N ILE A 32 -11.65 1.69 17.41
CA ILE A 32 -11.97 3.02 17.95
C ILE A 32 -11.19 3.21 19.26
N PRO A 33 -10.22 4.14 19.31
CA PRO A 33 -9.51 4.47 20.54
C PRO A 33 -10.46 4.86 21.66
N THR A 34 -10.22 4.37 22.87
CA THR A 34 -11.09 4.61 24.03
C THR A 34 -11.27 6.10 24.33
N GLU A 35 -10.25 6.91 24.07
CA GLU A 35 -10.28 8.38 24.21
C GLU A 35 -11.25 9.08 23.25
N HIS A 36 -11.57 8.47 22.11
CA HIS A 36 -12.44 9.03 21.09
C HIS A 36 -13.81 8.37 21.04
N PHE A 37 -13.99 7.27 21.78
CA PHE A 37 -15.20 6.46 21.73
C PHE A 37 -16.46 7.28 22.02
N GLU A 38 -16.50 8.02 23.13
CA GLU A 38 -17.66 8.85 23.49
C GLU A 38 -17.98 9.92 22.45
N ASN A 39 -16.94 10.53 21.84
CA ASN A 39 -17.14 11.53 20.78
C ASN A 39 -17.73 10.90 19.51
N VAL A 40 -17.31 9.67 19.16
CA VAL A 40 -17.87 8.94 18.02
C VAL A 40 -19.32 8.58 18.28
N ILE A 41 -19.64 8.07 19.46
CA ILE A 41 -21.02 7.77 19.86
C ILE A 41 -21.91 9.01 19.80
N ASP A 42 -21.46 10.12 20.39
CA ASP A 42 -22.23 11.37 20.35
C ASP A 42 -22.45 11.87 18.93
N HIS A 43 -21.42 11.76 18.08
CA HIS A 43 -21.52 12.13 16.67
C HIS A 43 -22.54 11.28 15.90
N VAL A 44 -22.57 9.96 16.12
CA VAL A 44 -23.54 9.04 15.51
C VAL A 44 -24.98 9.45 15.86
N VAL A 45 -25.23 9.80 17.13
CA VAL A 45 -26.54 10.26 17.59
C VAL A 45 -26.89 11.63 16.98
N MET A 46 -25.94 12.55 16.95
CA MET A 46 -26.10 13.88 16.35
C MET A 46 -26.47 13.78 14.87
N VAL A 47 -25.77 12.93 14.10
CA VAL A 47 -26.05 12.73 12.68
C VAL A 47 -27.48 12.21 12.49
N HIS A 48 -27.91 11.21 13.24
CA HIS A 48 -29.28 10.70 13.13
C HIS A 48 -30.33 11.79 13.42
N GLY A 49 -30.15 12.55 14.50
CA GLY A 49 -31.03 13.67 14.84
C GLY A 49 -31.07 14.77 13.77
N SER A 50 -29.94 15.04 13.10
CA SER A 50 -29.90 16.01 12.01
C SER A 50 -30.76 15.58 10.81
N VAL A 51 -30.83 14.28 10.50
CA VAL A 51 -31.64 13.77 9.37
C VAL A 51 -33.11 14.05 9.61
N GLU A 52 -33.62 13.90 10.83
CA GLU A 52 -35.01 14.21 11.17
C GLU A 52 -35.35 15.69 10.89
N VAL A 53 -34.46 16.61 11.23
CA VAL A 53 -34.61 18.04 10.91
C VAL A 53 -34.61 18.27 9.40
N TYR A 54 -33.68 17.64 8.67
CA TYR A 54 -33.62 17.77 7.21
C TYR A 54 -34.82 17.13 6.50
N SER A 55 -35.41 16.06 7.04
CA SER A 55 -36.63 15.44 6.53
C SER A 55 -37.80 16.42 6.56
N LEU A 56 -37.95 17.20 7.64
CA LEU A 56 -38.97 18.24 7.74
C LEU A 56 -38.72 19.38 6.73
N LEU A 57 -37.47 19.82 6.60
CA LEU A 57 -37.10 20.84 5.62
C LEU A 57 -37.33 20.38 4.18
N PHE A 58 -37.05 19.12 3.89
CA PHE A 58 -37.26 18.49 2.58
C PHE A 58 -38.75 18.48 2.22
N LEU A 59 -39.61 18.11 3.16
CA LEU A 59 -41.06 18.19 3.00
C LEU A 59 -41.54 19.62 2.76
N GLN A 60 -41.04 20.59 3.53
CA GLN A 60 -41.44 21.99 3.39
C GLN A 60 -41.06 22.57 2.03
N LYS A 61 -39.83 22.31 1.57
CA LYS A 61 -39.28 22.91 0.34
C LYS A 61 -39.76 22.21 -0.92
N LEU A 62 -39.77 20.88 -0.92
CA LEU A 62 -39.99 20.08 -2.13
C LEU A 62 -41.32 19.33 -2.12
N ARG A 63 -42.11 19.45 -1.05
CA ARG A 63 -43.40 18.75 -0.88
C ARG A 63 -43.28 17.23 -1.06
N ARG A 64 -42.11 16.67 -0.73
CA ARG A 64 -41.82 15.24 -0.77
C ARG A 64 -41.53 14.75 0.64
N SER A 65 -42.20 13.67 1.04
CA SER A 65 -41.97 13.03 2.33
C SER A 65 -40.85 12.01 2.21
N ASN A 66 -39.97 11.99 3.20
CA ASN A 66 -39.11 10.85 3.51
C ASN A 66 -39.31 10.50 4.99
N TYR A 67 -39.05 9.25 5.36
CA TYR A 67 -39.31 8.76 6.70
C TYR A 67 -38.03 8.20 7.32
N VAL A 68 -37.71 8.69 8.50
CA VAL A 68 -36.63 8.17 9.33
C VAL A 68 -37.24 7.13 10.26
N THR A 69 -36.79 5.89 10.14
CA THR A 69 -37.25 4.80 11.01
C THR A 69 -36.10 4.35 11.92
N PRO A 70 -36.38 3.71 13.07
CA PRO A 70 -35.34 3.11 13.90
C PRO A 70 -34.47 2.11 13.13
N LYS A 71 -35.04 1.40 12.14
CA LYS A 71 -34.28 0.53 11.23
C LYS A 71 -33.17 1.29 10.50
N ASN A 72 -33.46 2.49 9.98
CA ASN A 72 -32.46 3.31 9.30
C ASN A 72 -31.28 3.66 10.22
N TYR A 73 -31.53 3.85 11.52
CA TYR A 73 -30.48 4.11 12.50
C TYR A 73 -29.58 2.88 12.72
N LEU A 74 -30.18 1.70 12.87
CA LEU A 74 -29.44 0.44 13.01
C LEU A 74 -28.61 0.13 11.76
N ASP A 75 -29.19 0.31 10.57
CA ASP A 75 -28.52 0.10 9.29
C ASP A 75 -27.37 1.11 9.11
N PHE A 76 -27.53 2.35 9.57
CA PHE A 76 -26.47 3.37 9.58
C PHE A 76 -25.28 2.92 10.43
N ILE A 77 -25.53 2.51 11.69
CA ILE A 77 -24.46 2.07 12.60
C ILE A 77 -23.75 0.83 12.05
N ALA A 78 -24.52 -0.15 11.56
CA ALA A 78 -23.97 -1.37 10.96
C ALA A 78 -23.10 -1.06 9.73
N THR A 79 -23.56 -0.14 8.88
CA THR A 79 -22.81 0.30 7.70
C THR A 79 -21.52 1.01 8.09
N TYR A 80 -21.56 1.87 9.12
CA TYR A 80 -20.38 2.53 9.65
C TYR A 80 -19.36 1.52 10.18
N ALA A 81 -19.79 0.55 10.98
CA ALA A 81 -18.90 -0.48 11.53
C ALA A 81 -18.23 -1.33 10.43
N ARG A 82 -18.99 -1.75 9.41
CA ARG A 82 -18.45 -2.48 8.25
C ARG A 82 -17.46 -1.62 7.47
N LEU A 83 -17.81 -0.35 7.20
CA LEU A 83 -16.94 0.55 6.44
C LEU A 83 -15.62 0.82 7.18
N LEU A 84 -15.66 0.90 8.52
CA LEU A 84 -14.48 1.06 9.34
C LEU A 84 -13.50 -0.12 9.15
N ASP A 85 -14.02 -1.35 9.23
CA ASP A 85 -13.23 -2.57 9.00
C ASP A 85 -12.66 -2.65 7.57
N GLU A 86 -13.47 -2.37 6.56
CA GLU A 86 -13.02 -2.35 5.16
C GLU A 86 -11.89 -1.35 4.92
N LYS A 87 -11.96 -0.17 5.56
CA LYS A 87 -10.92 0.86 5.42
C LYS A 87 -9.66 0.49 6.16
N ASP A 88 -9.78 -0.10 7.34
CA ASP A 88 -8.62 -0.59 8.10
C ASP A 88 -7.86 -1.68 7.33
N GLN A 89 -8.58 -2.69 6.84
CA GLN A 89 -8.00 -3.76 6.03
C GLN A 89 -7.35 -3.24 4.75
N PHE A 90 -7.97 -2.26 4.10
CA PHE A 90 -7.40 -1.59 2.93
C PHE A 90 -6.08 -0.89 3.25
N ILE A 91 -6.01 -0.16 4.36
CA ILE A 91 -4.79 0.53 4.80
C ILE A 91 -3.70 -0.50 5.14
N LEU A 92 -4.02 -1.54 5.90
CA LEU A 92 -3.09 -2.62 6.24
C LEU A 92 -2.53 -3.30 5.00
N ALA A 93 -3.36 -3.57 3.99
CA ALA A 93 -2.90 -4.14 2.73
C ALA A 93 -1.93 -3.20 1.97
N GLN A 94 -2.17 -1.88 2.02
CA GLN A 94 -1.26 -0.90 1.45
C GLN A 94 0.08 -0.84 2.21
N CYS A 95 0.05 -0.85 3.54
CA CYS A 95 1.26 -0.91 4.37
C CYS A 95 2.10 -2.14 4.02
N LYS A 96 1.49 -3.32 3.99
CA LYS A 96 2.18 -4.57 3.62
C LYS A 96 2.79 -4.54 2.22
N ARG A 97 2.09 -3.92 1.26
CA ARG A 97 2.61 -3.74 -0.10
C ARG A 97 3.84 -2.83 -0.12
N LEU A 98 3.83 -1.75 0.66
CA LEU A 98 4.96 -0.82 0.76
C LEU A 98 6.15 -1.47 1.47
N GLU A 99 5.91 -2.21 2.55
CA GLU A 99 6.94 -3.00 3.25
C GLU A 99 7.63 -3.98 2.30
N GLY A 100 6.86 -4.79 1.55
CA GLY A 100 7.44 -5.70 0.56
C GLY A 100 8.17 -4.98 -0.60
N GLY A 101 7.78 -3.75 -0.93
CA GLY A 101 8.51 -2.91 -1.87
C GLY A 101 9.85 -2.44 -1.31
N LEU A 102 9.88 -2.04 -0.03
CA LEU A 102 11.08 -1.60 0.67
C LEU A 102 12.10 -2.74 0.81
N ASP A 103 11.63 -3.96 1.12
CA ASP A 103 12.48 -5.14 1.20
C ASP A 103 13.19 -5.42 -0.14
N LYS A 104 12.45 -5.36 -1.25
CA LYS A 104 13.03 -5.53 -2.59
C LYS A 104 14.06 -4.45 -2.93
N LEU A 105 13.82 -3.20 -2.53
CA LEU A 105 14.78 -2.11 -2.72
C LEU A 105 16.07 -2.36 -1.92
N LYS A 106 15.94 -2.88 -0.69
CA LYS A 106 17.07 -3.26 0.14
C LYS A 106 17.87 -4.40 -0.48
N GLU A 107 17.20 -5.44 -0.98
CA GLU A 107 17.85 -6.55 -1.69
C GLU A 107 18.60 -6.07 -2.95
N ALA A 108 17.96 -5.23 -3.76
CA ALA A 108 18.59 -4.67 -4.96
C ALA A 108 19.83 -3.83 -4.62
N SER A 109 19.79 -3.07 -3.52
CA SER A 109 20.96 -2.30 -3.05
C SER A 109 22.13 -3.19 -2.66
N ILE A 110 21.86 -4.33 -1.99
CA ILE A 110 22.89 -5.32 -1.64
C ILE A 110 23.47 -5.95 -2.91
N GLN A 111 22.63 -6.39 -3.84
CA GLN A 111 23.06 -6.98 -5.12
C GLN A 111 23.92 -6.01 -5.94
N LEU A 112 23.55 -4.73 -5.95
CA LEU A 112 24.31 -3.70 -6.66
C LEU A 112 25.71 -3.49 -6.03
N ALA A 113 25.82 -3.55 -4.70
CA ALA A 113 27.11 -3.49 -4.02
C ALA A 113 28.00 -4.69 -4.38
N GLU A 114 27.45 -5.90 -4.39
CA GLU A 114 28.17 -7.11 -4.78
C GLU A 114 28.63 -7.09 -6.25
N LEU A 115 27.76 -6.64 -7.16
CA LEU A 115 28.09 -6.51 -8.57
C LEU A 115 29.20 -5.50 -8.81
N ASN A 116 29.17 -4.36 -8.10
CA ASN A 116 30.24 -3.35 -8.20
C ASN A 116 31.60 -3.90 -7.74
N LEU A 117 31.61 -4.74 -6.70
CA LEU A 117 32.83 -5.39 -6.22
C LEU A 117 33.38 -6.34 -7.29
N LYS A 118 32.54 -7.25 -7.82
CA LYS A 118 32.94 -8.18 -8.89
C LYS A 118 33.42 -7.45 -10.14
N LEU A 119 32.77 -6.35 -10.51
CA LEU A 119 33.15 -5.54 -11.66
C LEU A 119 34.54 -4.91 -11.46
N ALA A 120 34.85 -4.45 -10.24
CA ALA A 120 36.17 -3.90 -9.93
C ALA A 120 37.27 -4.97 -10.06
N GLU A 121 37.05 -6.17 -9.52
CA GLU A 121 37.99 -7.30 -9.66
C GLU A 121 38.20 -7.69 -11.12
N GLN A 122 37.12 -7.82 -11.90
CA GLN A 122 37.19 -8.17 -13.32
C GLN A 122 37.94 -7.14 -14.14
N LYS A 123 37.82 -5.84 -13.82
CA LYS A 123 38.58 -4.77 -14.50
C LYS A 123 40.09 -4.93 -14.29
N VAL A 124 40.53 -5.29 -13.09
CA VAL A 124 41.96 -5.53 -12.79
C VAL A 124 42.46 -6.74 -13.58
N ILE A 125 41.76 -7.87 -13.49
CA ILE A 125 42.13 -9.10 -14.22
C ILE A 125 42.18 -8.85 -15.72
N LEU A 126 41.22 -8.10 -16.28
CA LEU A 126 41.19 -7.78 -17.69
C LEU A 126 42.41 -6.96 -18.10
N ALA A 127 42.78 -5.94 -17.32
CA ALA A 127 43.95 -5.10 -17.58
C ALA A 127 45.25 -5.93 -17.60
N GLU A 128 45.44 -6.83 -16.64
CA GLU A 128 46.60 -7.74 -16.58
C GLU A 128 46.65 -8.66 -17.80
N LYS A 129 45.50 -9.23 -18.20
CA LYS A 129 45.41 -10.12 -19.37
C LYS A 129 45.64 -9.38 -20.67
N THR A 130 45.16 -8.15 -20.80
CA THR A 130 45.42 -7.32 -21.98
C THR A 130 46.90 -6.98 -22.10
N GLU A 131 47.56 -6.59 -21.00
CA GLU A 131 49.00 -6.29 -20.99
C GLU A 131 49.84 -7.53 -21.35
N ALA A 132 49.50 -8.69 -20.78
CA ALA A 132 50.17 -9.95 -21.12
C ALA A 132 49.98 -10.34 -22.61
N CYS A 133 48.79 -10.11 -23.17
CA CYS A 133 48.51 -10.37 -24.59
C CYS A 133 49.30 -9.43 -25.50
N GLU A 134 49.36 -8.14 -25.17
CA GLU A 134 50.14 -7.15 -25.90
C GLU A 134 51.65 -7.49 -25.89
N ALA A 135 52.19 -7.91 -24.75
CA ALA A 135 53.57 -8.38 -24.63
C ALA A 135 53.86 -9.60 -25.52
N LEU A 136 52.98 -10.60 -25.51
CA LEU A 136 53.10 -11.78 -26.37
C LEU A 136 53.03 -11.43 -27.86
N LEU A 137 52.12 -10.52 -28.25
CA LEU A 137 52.01 -10.05 -29.63
C LEU A 137 53.29 -9.32 -30.09
N ALA A 138 53.90 -8.52 -29.22
CA ALA A 138 55.16 -7.84 -29.50
C ALA A 138 56.31 -8.86 -29.71
N GLU A 139 56.41 -9.88 -28.86
CA GLU A 139 57.41 -10.94 -28.99
C GLU A 139 57.23 -11.75 -30.29
N ILE A 140 55.99 -12.11 -30.63
CA ILE A 140 55.67 -12.80 -31.88
C ILE A 140 56.05 -11.94 -33.09
N ALA A 141 55.77 -10.62 -33.05
CA ALA A 141 56.13 -9.69 -34.12
C ALA A 141 57.67 -9.61 -34.32
N ILE A 142 58.43 -9.55 -33.24
CA ILE A 142 59.90 -9.58 -33.28
C ILE A 142 60.39 -10.91 -33.87
N ASN A 143 59.90 -12.04 -33.36
CA ASN A 143 60.32 -13.37 -33.81
C ASN A 143 59.93 -13.64 -35.28
N THR A 144 58.78 -13.16 -35.74
CA THR A 144 58.39 -13.29 -37.16
C THR A 144 59.21 -12.38 -38.07
N ALA A 145 59.61 -11.19 -37.63
CA ALA A 145 60.53 -10.33 -38.37
C ALA A 145 61.91 -10.98 -38.52
N VAL A 146 62.48 -11.50 -37.42
CA VAL A 146 63.75 -12.25 -37.43
C VAL A 146 63.67 -13.49 -38.31
N GLY A 147 62.57 -14.26 -38.22
CA GLY A 147 62.35 -15.45 -39.05
C GLY A 147 62.18 -15.14 -40.55
N LYS A 148 61.67 -13.97 -40.91
CA LYS A 148 61.64 -13.49 -42.30
C LYS A 148 63.03 -13.07 -42.78
N ALA A 149 63.80 -12.35 -41.96
CA ALA A 149 65.17 -11.97 -42.26
C ALA A 149 66.12 -13.17 -42.45
N SER A 150 65.99 -14.20 -41.59
CA SER A 150 66.76 -15.45 -41.71
C SER A 150 66.41 -16.22 -42.99
N ARG A 151 65.13 -16.27 -43.38
CA ARG A 151 64.71 -16.87 -44.66
C ARG A 151 65.20 -16.10 -45.87
N ALA A 152 65.15 -14.77 -45.84
CA ALA A 152 65.71 -13.94 -46.90
C ALA A 152 67.23 -14.18 -47.02
N GLY A 153 67.98 -14.16 -45.91
CA GLY A 153 69.42 -14.43 -45.89
C GLY A 153 69.80 -15.80 -46.45
N LYS A 154 69.02 -16.86 -46.16
CA LYS A 154 69.25 -18.19 -46.77
C LYS A 154 68.97 -18.22 -48.27
N LEU A 155 68.04 -17.40 -48.77
CA LEU A 155 67.73 -17.31 -50.20
C LEU A 155 68.85 -16.61 -50.98
N TRP A 156 69.54 -15.64 -50.36
CA TRP A 156 70.72 -14.97 -50.95
C TRP A 156 71.98 -15.83 -50.98
N VAL A 157 72.10 -16.85 -50.11
CA VAL A 157 73.26 -17.76 -50.06
C VAL A 157 73.11 -18.94 -51.04
N LEU A 158 71.91 -19.16 -51.58
CA LEU A 158 71.57 -20.24 -52.52
C LEU A 158 71.42 -19.75 -53.99
N SER A 159 71.74 -18.49 -54.29
CA SER A 159 71.89 -17.95 -55.65
C SER A 159 73.35 -17.59 -55.91
#